data_AF-A0AAW6RMA4-F1
#
_entry.id   AF-A0AAW6RMA4-F1
#
_cell.length_a   1.000
_cell.length_b   1.000
_cell.length_c   1.000
_cell.angle_alpha   90.00
_cell.angle_beta   90.00
_cell.angle_gamma   90.00
#
_symmetry.space_group_name_H-M   'P 1'
#
loop_
_entity.id
_entity.type
_entity.pdbx_description
1 polymer ?
#
loop_
_entity_poly.entity_id
_entity_poly.type
_entity_poly.pdbx_seq_one_letter_code
_entity_poly.pdbx_strand_id
1 'polypeptide(L)'
;MRSPKRLAEIRKLPCVRCGNHPPSEACHANWAEFGKSMAKKASDEYTVALCRNCHRRMDGYEKLTREEAKFEFERYLKKTNLLLNFKDLYSIF
;
A
#
# COMPACT_ATOMS: atom_id res chain seq x y z
N MET A 1 -0.65 14.05 -1.11
CA MET A 1 0.05 14.49 -2.33
C MET A 1 0.17 13.32 -3.31
N ARG A 2 0.23 13.59 -4.62
CA ARG A 2 0.52 12.54 -5.63
C ARG A 2 2.04 12.42 -5.83
N SER A 3 2.56 11.21 -5.97
CA SER A 3 3.99 10.92 -6.14
C SER A 3 4.19 9.77 -7.15
N PRO A 4 4.40 10.07 -8.43
CA PRO A 4 4.69 9.06 -9.46
C PRO A 4 5.89 8.19 -9.10
N LYS A 5 6.94 8.79 -8.50
CA LYS A 5 8.13 8.07 -8.01
C LYS A 5 7.74 6.97 -7.02
N ARG A 6 6.99 7.30 -5.96
CA ARG A 6 6.57 6.32 -4.96
C ARG A 6 5.74 5.19 -5.58
N LEU A 7 4.81 5.52 -6.47
CA LEU A 7 3.98 4.52 -7.14
C LEU A 7 4.80 3.60 -8.05
N ALA A 8 5.84 4.11 -8.69
CA ALA A 8 6.76 3.28 -9.47
C ALA A 8 7.57 2.34 -8.57
N GLU A 9 8.03 2.82 -7.41
CA GLU A 9 8.78 1.99 -6.46
C GLU A 9 7.93 0.89 -5.82
N ILE A 10 6.67 1.20 -5.47
CA ILE A 10 5.73 0.20 -4.95
C ILE A 10 5.52 -0.97 -5.92
N ARG A 11 5.45 -0.69 -7.23
CA ARG A 11 5.28 -1.75 -8.24
C ARG A 11 6.43 -2.73 -8.28
N LYS A 12 7.61 -2.34 -7.79
CA LYS A 12 8.82 -3.19 -7.73
C LYS A 12 8.88 -4.04 -6.46
N LEU A 13 8.01 -3.80 -5.48
CA LEU A 13 7.99 -4.54 -4.22
C LEU A 13 7.13 -5.81 -4.32
N PRO A 14 7.48 -6.88 -3.58
CA PRO A 14 6.59 -8.03 -3.41
C PRO A 14 5.33 -7.63 -2.62
N CYS A 15 4.29 -8.45 -2.70
CA CYS A 15 3.07 -8.20 -1.94
C CYS A 15 3.36 -8.31 -0.43
N VAL A 16 3.13 -7.23 0.33
CA VAL A 16 3.43 -7.19 1.78
C VAL A 16 2.51 -8.05 2.65
N ARG A 17 1.44 -8.59 2.05
CA ARG A 17 0.50 -9.49 2.69
C ARG A 17 0.87 -10.96 2.47
N CYS A 18 1.05 -11.39 1.23
CA CYS A 18 1.22 -12.80 0.88
C CYS A 18 2.59 -13.16 0.29
N GLY A 19 3.48 -12.19 0.07
CA GLY A 19 4.82 -12.43 -0.47
C GLY A 19 4.88 -12.69 -1.98
N ASN A 20 3.76 -12.63 -2.70
CA ASN A 20 3.76 -12.82 -4.15
C ASN A 20 4.77 -11.88 -4.84
N HIS A 21 5.51 -12.41 -5.82
CA HIS A 21 6.52 -11.66 -6.55
C HIS A 21 5.92 -10.41 -7.23
N PRO A 22 6.76 -9.38 -7.47
CA PRO A 22 6.37 -8.22 -8.28
C PRO A 22 5.86 -8.62 -9.68
N PRO A 23 5.03 -7.78 -10.34
CA PRO A 23 4.65 -6.45 -9.89
C PRO A 23 3.49 -6.44 -8.88
N SER A 24 3.63 -5.60 -7.85
CA SER A 24 2.51 -5.24 -6.97
C SER A 24 1.73 -4.05 -7.54
N GLU A 25 0.48 -3.90 -7.13
CA GLU A 25 -0.33 -2.70 -7.33
C GLU A 25 -0.19 -1.78 -6.11
N ALA A 26 -0.31 -0.47 -6.33
CA ALA A 26 -0.36 0.51 -5.26
C ALA A 26 -1.80 0.66 -4.75
N CYS A 27 -2.09 0.03 -3.62
CA CYS A 27 -3.38 0.11 -2.94
C CYS A 27 -3.41 1.32 -2.02
N HIS A 28 -4.29 2.29 -2.32
CA HIS A 28 -4.48 3.51 -1.54
C HIS A 28 -5.30 3.23 -0.27
N ALA A 29 -5.05 4.01 0.79
CA ALA A 29 -5.89 3.98 1.97
C ALA A 29 -7.35 4.37 1.65
N ASN A 30 -8.29 3.69 2.32
CA ASN A 30 -9.73 3.84 2.09
C ASN A 30 -10.46 4.59 3.22
N TRP A 31 -9.74 5.27 4.11
CA TRP A 31 -10.29 6.03 5.24
C TRP A 31 -10.02 7.53 5.11
N ALA A 32 -10.98 8.35 5.58
CA ALA A 32 -10.99 9.79 5.38
C ALA A 32 -9.80 10.51 6.04
N GLU A 33 -9.33 10.01 7.18
CA GLU A 33 -8.15 10.51 7.91
C GLU A 33 -6.85 10.46 7.08
N PHE A 34 -6.75 9.56 6.10
CA PHE A 34 -5.63 9.51 5.15
C PHE A 34 -5.83 10.44 3.93
N GLY A 35 -6.86 11.29 3.96
CA GLY A 35 -7.22 12.22 2.91
C GLY A 35 -8.04 11.61 1.76
N LYS A 36 -8.66 10.44 1.97
CA LYS A 36 -9.66 9.89 1.03
C LYS A 36 -10.93 10.76 1.06
N SER A 37 -11.44 11.14 -0.11
CA SER A 37 -12.78 11.72 -0.25
C SER A 37 -13.52 11.02 -1.40
N MET A 38 -14.78 11.34 -1.68
CA MET A 38 -15.56 10.64 -2.72
C MET A 38 -14.86 10.60 -4.08
N ALA A 39 -14.44 11.77 -4.59
CA ALA A 39 -13.78 11.88 -5.90
C ALA A 39 -12.24 11.81 -5.84
N LYS A 40 -11.64 11.72 -4.65
CA LYS A 40 -10.18 11.81 -4.46
C LYS A 40 -9.63 10.55 -3.81
N LYS A 41 -8.54 10.02 -4.37
CA LYS A 41 -7.73 9.00 -3.69
C LYS A 41 -6.97 9.62 -2.52
N ALA A 42 -6.70 8.82 -1.49
CA ALA A 42 -5.79 9.21 -0.42
C ALA A 42 -4.41 9.64 -0.96
N SER A 43 -3.62 10.32 -0.13
CA SER A 43 -2.24 10.68 -0.45
C SER A 43 -1.45 9.44 -0.89
N ASP A 44 -0.54 9.59 -1.86
CA ASP A 44 0.29 8.47 -2.30
C ASP A 44 1.22 7.98 -1.18
N GLU A 45 1.51 8.76 -0.15
CA GLU A 45 2.24 8.28 1.03
C GLU A 45 1.49 7.16 1.78
N TYR A 46 0.16 7.12 1.68
CA TYR A 46 -0.71 6.09 2.26
C TYR A 46 -1.06 5.05 1.19
N THR A 47 -0.02 4.44 0.63
CA THR A 47 -0.15 3.34 -0.32
C THR A 47 0.66 2.14 0.12
N VAL A 48 0.09 0.95 -0.10
CA VAL A 48 0.69 -0.35 0.24
C VAL A 48 0.91 -1.20 -1.01
N ALA A 49 1.97 -2.02 -1.01
CA ALA A 49 2.29 -2.90 -2.12
C ALA A 49 1.53 -4.23 -2.03
N LEU A 50 0.48 -4.41 -2.83
CA LEU A 50 -0.33 -5.65 -2.83
C LEU A 50 -0.44 -6.25 -4.23
N CYS A 51 -0.41 -7.58 -4.34
CA CYS A 51 -0.80 -8.22 -5.59
C CYS A 51 -2.29 -7.99 -5.87
N ARG A 52 -2.72 -8.10 -7.13
CA ARG A 52 -4.10 -7.84 -7.56
C ARG A 52 -5.17 -8.52 -6.70
N ASN A 53 -4.93 -9.79 -6.33
CA ASN A 53 -5.87 -10.55 -5.48
C ASN A 53 -5.96 -9.97 -4.06
N CYS A 54 -4.83 -9.60 -3.45
CA CYS A 54 -4.83 -9.00 -2.12
C CYS A 54 -5.36 -7.56 -2.13
N HIS A 55 -5.10 -6.81 -3.20
CA HIS A 55 -5.61 -5.46 -3.39
C HIS A 55 -7.14 -5.44 -3.42
N ARG A 56 -7.76 -6.27 -4.27
CA ARG A 56 -9.22 -6.41 -4.32
C ARG A 56 -9.83 -6.78 -2.96
N ARG A 57 -9.16 -7.67 -2.23
CA ARG A 57 -9.59 -8.09 -0.88
C ARG A 57 -9.56 -6.96 0.12
N MET A 58 -8.51 -6.13 0.08
CA MET A 58 -8.38 -4.97 0.95
C MET A 58 -9.41 -3.88 0.61
N ASP A 59 -9.63 -3.60 -0.68
CA ASP A 59 -10.62 -2.60 -1.11
C ASP A 59 -12.05 -2.99 -0.76
N GLY A 60 -12.38 -4.27 -0.85
CA GLY A 60 -13.69 -4.80 -0.49
C GLY A 60 -13.85 -5.17 0.99
N TYR A 61 -12.81 -4.98 1.81
CA TYR A 61 -12.79 -5.44 3.21
C TYR A 61 -13.19 -6.92 3.37
N GLU A 62 -12.72 -7.78 2.48
CA GLU A 62 -13.18 -9.17 2.42
C GLU A 62 -12.85 -9.91 3.72
N LYS A 63 -13.90 -10.30 4.46
CA LYS A 63 -13.85 -10.99 5.77
C LYS A 63 -13.33 -10.13 6.93
N LEU A 64 -13.36 -8.80 6.80
CA LEU A 64 -12.92 -7.87 7.84
C LEU A 64 -14.00 -6.81 8.08
N THR A 65 -14.13 -6.36 9.32
CA THR A 65 -14.80 -5.09 9.61
C THR A 65 -13.98 -3.93 9.03
N ARG A 66 -14.59 -2.74 8.96
CA ARG A 66 -13.90 -1.54 8.48
C ARG A 66 -12.73 -1.16 9.38
N GLU A 67 -12.85 -1.43 10.68
CA GLU A 67 -11.85 -1.20 11.71
C GLU A 67 -10.71 -2.22 11.62
N GLU A 68 -11.03 -3.52 11.47
CA GLU A 68 -10.03 -4.57 11.28
C GLU A 68 -9.22 -4.37 10.00
N ALA A 69 -9.89 -4.00 8.90
CA ALA A 69 -9.22 -3.69 7.65
C ALA A 69 -8.29 -2.48 7.78
N LYS A 70 -8.67 -1.48 8.59
CA LYS A 70 -7.83 -0.31 8.86
C LYS A 70 -6.56 -0.72 9.59
N PHE A 71 -6.72 -1.53 10.64
CA PHE A 71 -5.60 -2.07 11.40
C PHE A 71 -4.64 -2.88 10.51
N GLU A 72 -5.17 -3.77 9.66
CA GLU A 72 -4.36 -4.53 8.70
C GLU A 72 -3.66 -3.63 7.68
N PHE A 73 -4.36 -2.61 7.16
CA PHE A 73 -3.78 -1.65 6.23
C PHE A 73 -2.61 -0.88 6.85
N GLU A 74 -2.74 -0.41 8.09
CA GLU A 74 -1.66 0.28 8.80
C GLU A 74 -0.43 -0.62 9.01
N ARG A 75 -0.64 -1.91 9.29
CA ARG A 75 0.45 -2.90 9.34
C ARG A 75 1.13 -3.06 7.98
N TYR A 76 0.37 -3.13 6.89
CA TYR A 76 0.91 -3.23 5.53
C TYR A 76 1.64 -1.95 5.09
N LEU A 77 1.18 -0.79 5.55
CA LEU A 77 1.82 0.49 5.31
C LEU A 77 3.19 0.56 5.98
N LYS A 78 3.29 0.14 7.26
CA LYS A 78 4.57 0.03 7.95
C LYS A 78 5.55 -0.88 7.18
N LYS A 79 5.10 -2.07 6.77
CA LYS A 79 5.93 -3.00 5.97
C LYS A 79 6.38 -2.40 4.63
N THR A 80 5.46 -1.74 3.91
CA THR A 80 5.76 -1.09 2.63
C THR A 80 6.82 -0.01 2.79
N ASN A 81 6.68 0.84 3.80
CA ASN A 81 7.65 1.92 4.07
C ASN A 81 9.02 1.38 4.48
N LEU A 82 9.08 0.31 5.27
CA LEU A 82 10.35 -0.35 5.61
C LEU A 82 11.07 -0.88 4.35
N LEU A 83 10.33 -1.52 3.43
CA LEU A 83 10.90 -2.03 2.19
C LEU A 83 11.39 -0.91 1.25
N LEU A 84 10.64 0.19 1.16
CA LEU A 84 11.06 1.37 0.39
C LEU A 84 12.34 1.98 0.95
N ASN A 85 12.40 2.19 2.27
CA ASN A 85 13.58 2.73 2.94
C ASN A 85 14.80 1.80 2.82
N PHE A 86 14.61 0.48 2.93
CA PHE A 86 15.69 -0.49 2.78
C PHE A 86 16.25 -0.47 1.36
N LYS A 87 15.39 -0.37 0.34
CA LYS A 87 15.85 -0.22 -1.05
C LYS A 87 16.67 1.05 -1.25
N ASP A 88 16.23 2.15 -0.64
CA ASP A 88 16.97 3.42 -0.70
C ASP A 88 18.36 3.26 -0.08
N LEU A 89 18.51 2.51 1.04
CA LEU A 89 19.83 2.24 1.64
C LEU A 89 20.78 1.48 0.70
N TYR A 90 20.30 0.44 0.00
CA TYR A 90 21.13 -0.30 -0.96
C TYR A 90 21.48 0.50 -2.21
N SER A 91 20.75 1.58 -2.51
CA SER A 91 21.08 2.45 -3.64
C SER A 91 22.20 3.44 -3.36
N ILE A 92 22.66 3.54 -2.10
CA ILE A 92 23.74 4.43 -1.65
C ILE A 92 25.11 3.73 -1.71
N PHE A 93 25.12 2.39 -1.73
CA PHE A 93 26.31 1.55 -1.89
C PHE A 93 26.44 1.08 -3.33
#